data_AF-A0A2S0UGA6-F1
#
_entry.id   AF-A0A2S0UGA6-F1
#
_cell.length_a   1.000
_cell.length_b   1.000
_cell.length_c   1.000
_cell.angle_alpha   90.00
_cell.angle_beta   90.00
_cell.angle_gamma   90.00
#
_symmetry.space_group_name_H-M   'P 1'
#
loop_
_entity.id
_entity.type
_entity.pdbx_description
1 polymer ?
#
loop_
_entity_poly.entity_id
_entity_poly.type
_entity_poly.pdbx_seq_one_letter_code
_entity_poly.pdbx_strand_id
1 'polypeptide(L)'
;MTNRKTFAKPILVLGARQAWPKLHKAAAKADTVKVLATGYTAGYESTGKRPNHPQYGITYSGVKVKRDKDAVSTIAADLKVFPLGTILYIPGYGYGVVADKGSAIKGHKIDLYFSTTKQVFKEWGKKEVEVRIVKRGSGKLTEAMLKELGRAVEVNKELPDRNWERSI
;
A
#
# COMPACT_ATOMS: atom_id res chain seq x y z
N MET A 1 65.64 15.59 5.62
CA MET A 1 65.57 16.21 4.29
C MET A 1 64.31 17.04 4.20
N THR A 2 64.44 18.29 3.74
CA THR A 2 63.55 19.44 3.92
C THR A 2 62.46 19.56 2.85
N ASN A 3 61.35 20.15 3.27
CA ASN A 3 60.14 20.47 2.52
C ASN A 3 60.34 21.65 1.54
N ARG A 4 59.84 21.59 0.30
CA ARG A 4 59.39 22.76 -0.49
C ARG A 4 58.27 22.41 -1.48
N LYS A 5 57.21 23.22 -1.39
CA LYS A 5 56.12 23.44 -2.36
C LYS A 5 56.65 24.06 -3.66
N THR A 6 55.92 23.92 -4.78
CA THR A 6 55.33 25.00 -5.64
C THR A 6 54.99 24.48 -7.05
N PHE A 7 53.72 24.49 -7.50
CA PHE A 7 53.04 25.45 -8.43
C PHE A 7 53.53 25.34 -9.91
N ALA A 8 52.75 25.38 -10.99
CA ALA A 8 51.33 25.70 -11.22
C ALA A 8 50.91 25.53 -12.73
N LYS A 9 49.62 25.15 -12.95
CA LYS A 9 48.60 25.76 -13.87
C LYS A 9 48.71 25.59 -15.41
N PRO A 10 47.65 25.90 -16.20
CA PRO A 10 46.18 25.95 -15.97
C PRO A 10 45.34 25.31 -17.12
N ILE A 11 44.00 25.23 -17.00
CA ILE A 11 43.03 25.76 -17.98
C ILE A 11 41.69 26.06 -17.25
N LEU A 12 41.28 27.33 -17.40
CA LEU A 12 40.04 28.04 -17.06
C LEU A 12 38.76 27.36 -17.68
N VAL A 13 37.48 27.61 -17.39
CA VAL A 13 36.63 28.49 -16.53
C VAL A 13 35.17 28.07 -16.82
N LEU A 14 34.23 28.03 -15.87
CA LEU A 14 33.17 29.00 -15.52
C LEU A 14 32.35 28.26 -14.43
N GLY A 15 32.05 28.78 -13.23
CA GLY A 15 31.34 30.02 -13.00
C GLY A 15 29.83 29.78 -12.86
N ALA A 16 29.39 29.12 -11.78
CA ALA A 16 28.06 29.36 -11.18
C ALA A 16 28.02 28.84 -9.73
N ARG A 17 28.23 29.76 -8.78
CA ARG A 17 27.68 29.63 -7.44
C ARG A 17 26.17 29.65 -7.58
N GLN A 18 25.50 28.51 -7.38
CA GLN A 18 24.10 28.51 -7.00
C GLN A 18 23.98 27.64 -5.77
N ALA A 19 23.69 28.30 -4.65
CA ALA A 19 23.42 27.67 -3.38
C ALA A 19 22.45 26.51 -3.60
N TRP A 20 22.83 25.31 -3.15
CA TRP A 20 21.89 24.21 -3.04
C TRP A 20 20.72 24.71 -2.19
N PRO A 21 19.49 24.84 -2.73
CA PRO A 21 18.37 25.17 -1.89
C PRO A 21 18.30 24.06 -0.85
N LYS A 22 18.36 24.42 0.43
CA LYS A 22 18.12 23.52 1.55
C LYS A 22 16.81 22.79 1.27
N LEU A 23 16.87 21.58 0.73
CA LEU A 23 15.73 20.70 0.55
C LEU A 23 15.36 20.08 1.90
N HIS A 24 15.10 20.94 2.89
CA HIS A 24 14.09 20.62 3.90
C HIS A 24 12.74 20.91 3.27
N LYS A 25 12.38 20.13 2.25
CA LYS A 25 10.97 19.96 1.95
C LYS A 25 10.46 19.13 3.14
N ALA A 26 9.79 19.80 4.07
CA ALA A 26 9.12 19.16 5.20
C ALA A 26 8.50 17.85 4.68
N ALA A 27 8.85 16.72 5.30
CA ALA A 27 8.29 15.42 4.96
C ALA A 27 6.79 15.62 4.77
N ALA A 28 6.30 15.42 3.54
CA ALA A 28 4.92 15.72 3.20
C ALA A 28 4.05 15.05 4.26
N LYS A 29 3.20 15.84 4.92
CA LYS A 29 2.31 15.36 5.97
C LYS A 29 1.63 14.09 5.44
N ALA A 30 1.88 12.95 6.09
CA ALA A 30 1.37 11.68 5.59
C ALA A 30 -0.15 11.80 5.43
N ASP A 31 -0.70 11.46 4.27
CA ASP A 31 -2.14 11.45 4.03
C ASP A 31 -2.76 10.34 4.88
N THR A 32 -3.13 10.67 6.13
CA THR A 32 -3.78 9.74 7.06
C THR A 32 -5.29 9.95 7.10
N VAL A 33 -6.01 8.90 7.44
CA VAL A 33 -7.45 8.93 7.62
C VAL A 33 -7.85 7.95 8.71
N LYS A 34 -8.73 8.38 9.62
CA LYS A 34 -9.34 7.47 10.60
C LYS A 34 -10.40 6.63 9.91
N VAL A 35 -10.35 5.33 10.14
CA VAL A 35 -11.32 4.38 9.62
C VAL A 35 -11.76 3.40 10.70
N LEU A 36 -12.99 2.93 10.59
CA LEU A 36 -13.44 1.76 11.34
C LEU A 36 -12.98 0.50 10.58
N ALA A 37 -12.12 -0.31 11.19
CA ALA A 37 -11.60 -1.53 10.60
C ALA A 37 -12.20 -2.77 11.25
N THR A 38 -12.73 -3.68 10.42
CA THR A 38 -13.17 -5.03 10.81
C THR A 38 -12.31 -6.09 10.11
N GLY A 39 -12.54 -7.38 10.40
CA GLY A 39 -11.95 -8.48 9.64
C GLY A 39 -13.01 -9.41 9.07
N TYR A 40 -12.75 -9.96 7.88
CA TYR A 40 -13.62 -10.90 7.18
C TYR A 40 -12.80 -12.05 6.58
N THR A 41 -13.49 -13.11 6.14
CA THR A 41 -12.88 -14.24 5.44
C THR A 41 -13.60 -14.54 4.12
N ALA A 42 -13.12 -15.51 3.35
CA ALA A 42 -13.83 -15.98 2.15
C ALA A 42 -15.06 -16.84 2.48
N GLY A 43 -15.19 -17.27 3.75
CA GLY A 43 -16.19 -18.20 4.23
C GLY A 43 -17.63 -17.69 4.15
N TYR A 44 -18.55 -18.62 4.43
CA TYR A 44 -19.99 -18.39 4.35
C TYR A 44 -20.45 -17.28 5.30
N GLU A 45 -19.84 -17.17 6.47
CA GLU A 45 -20.16 -16.15 7.47
C GLU A 45 -19.91 -14.71 6.99
N SER A 46 -19.01 -14.54 6.02
CA SER A 46 -18.64 -13.23 5.48
C SER A 46 -19.25 -13.00 4.09
N THR A 47 -19.33 -14.04 3.25
CA THR A 47 -19.65 -13.90 1.82
C THR A 47 -20.89 -14.67 1.38
N GLY A 48 -21.45 -15.53 2.24
CA GLY A 48 -22.51 -16.48 1.87
C GLY A 48 -22.06 -17.61 0.95
N LYS A 49 -20.75 -17.75 0.67
CA LYS A 49 -20.21 -18.75 -0.28
C LYS A 49 -19.46 -19.87 0.45
N ARG A 50 -19.54 -21.08 -0.10
CA ARG A 50 -18.79 -22.27 0.35
C ARG A 50 -17.62 -22.54 -0.60
N PRO A 51 -16.59 -23.31 -0.20
CA PRO A 51 -15.40 -23.57 -1.03
C PRO A 51 -15.66 -24.12 -2.44
N ASN A 52 -16.78 -24.82 -2.65
CA ASN A 52 -17.19 -25.36 -3.94
C ASN A 52 -17.92 -24.35 -4.86
N HIS A 53 -18.19 -23.13 -4.37
CA HIS A 53 -18.85 -22.09 -5.16
C HIS A 53 -17.85 -21.46 -6.15
N PRO A 54 -18.21 -21.24 -7.42
CA PRO A 54 -17.27 -20.74 -8.45
C PRO A 54 -16.66 -19.38 -8.13
N GLN A 55 -17.37 -18.55 -7.35
CA GLN A 55 -16.90 -17.24 -6.89
C GLN A 55 -16.34 -17.25 -5.46
N TYR A 56 -16.05 -18.42 -4.89
CA TYR A 56 -15.44 -18.51 -3.57
C TYR A 56 -14.05 -17.87 -3.56
N GLY A 57 -13.82 -16.94 -2.64
CA GLY A 57 -12.56 -16.21 -2.55
C GLY A 57 -12.28 -15.24 -3.70
N ILE A 58 -13.25 -14.96 -4.58
CA ILE A 58 -13.10 -13.94 -5.64
C ILE A 58 -13.67 -12.61 -5.14
N THR A 59 -12.82 -11.58 -5.13
CA THR A 59 -13.18 -10.20 -4.73
C THR A 59 -13.96 -9.49 -5.83
N TYR A 60 -14.56 -8.34 -5.52
CA TYR A 60 -15.26 -7.51 -6.52
C TYR A 60 -14.39 -7.10 -7.71
N SER A 61 -13.09 -6.86 -7.52
CA SER A 61 -12.17 -6.54 -8.62
C SER A 61 -11.89 -7.73 -9.55
N GLY A 62 -12.23 -8.95 -9.13
CA GLY A 62 -11.96 -10.19 -9.86
C GLY A 62 -10.67 -10.91 -9.42
N VAL A 63 -9.82 -10.29 -8.59
CA VAL A 63 -8.67 -10.99 -8.01
C VAL A 63 -9.09 -11.90 -6.86
N LYS A 64 -8.32 -12.96 -6.62
CA LYS A 64 -8.46 -13.81 -5.44
C LYS A 64 -8.08 -13.05 -4.17
N VAL A 65 -8.80 -13.33 -3.10
CA VAL A 65 -8.42 -12.87 -1.77
C VAL A 65 -7.01 -13.36 -1.42
N LYS A 66 -6.22 -12.47 -0.81
CA LYS A 66 -4.84 -12.76 -0.41
C LYS A 66 -4.59 -12.18 0.97
N ARG A 67 -4.04 -13.00 1.87
CA ARG A 67 -3.47 -12.55 3.16
C ARG A 67 -1.98 -12.82 3.14
N ASP A 68 -1.20 -11.76 3.34
CA ASP A 68 0.25 -11.77 3.32
C ASP A 68 0.76 -10.66 4.25
N LYS A 69 1.54 -11.03 5.28
CA LYS A 69 2.04 -10.09 6.30
C LYS A 69 3.30 -9.37 5.86
N ASP A 70 4.06 -9.99 4.95
CA ASP A 70 5.36 -9.51 4.51
C ASP A 70 5.28 -8.81 3.14
N ALA A 71 4.16 -8.97 2.43
CA ALA A 71 3.86 -8.23 1.20
C ALA A 71 2.53 -7.45 1.30
N VAL A 72 1.59 -7.73 0.40
CA VAL A 72 0.30 -7.03 0.31
C VAL A 72 -0.87 -7.99 0.42
N SER A 73 -1.86 -7.60 1.23
CA SER A 73 -3.13 -8.30 1.40
C SER A 73 -4.27 -7.58 0.70
N THR A 74 -5.30 -8.30 0.27
CA THR A 74 -6.53 -7.72 -0.28
C THR A 74 -7.45 -7.24 0.84
N ILE A 75 -8.06 -6.06 0.68
CA ILE A 75 -9.04 -5.52 1.64
C ILE A 75 -10.32 -5.07 0.91
N ALA A 76 -11.41 -4.97 1.67
CA ALA A 76 -12.66 -4.37 1.21
C ALA A 76 -12.81 -2.94 1.71
N ALA A 77 -13.39 -2.06 0.90
CA ALA A 77 -13.67 -0.67 1.27
C ALA A 77 -14.90 -0.11 0.54
N ASP A 78 -15.31 1.10 0.90
CA ASP A 78 -16.21 1.90 0.06
C ASP A 78 -15.44 2.47 -1.14
N LEU A 79 -15.78 2.04 -2.36
CA LEU A 79 -15.08 2.43 -3.58
C LEU A 79 -15.24 3.91 -3.96
N LYS A 80 -16.23 4.61 -3.39
CA LYS A 80 -16.35 6.07 -3.54
C LYS A 80 -15.31 6.82 -2.71
N VAL A 81 -14.86 6.23 -1.61
CA VAL A 81 -13.87 6.80 -0.69
C VAL A 81 -12.47 6.30 -1.01
N PHE A 82 -12.34 5.00 -1.29
CA PHE A 82 -11.09 4.34 -1.64
C PHE A 82 -11.32 3.50 -2.91
N PRO A 83 -11.08 4.05 -4.11
CA PRO A 83 -11.24 3.33 -5.36
C PRO A 83 -10.40 2.04 -5.40
N LEU A 84 -10.81 1.07 -6.22
CA LEU A 84 -10.04 -0.17 -6.44
C LEU A 84 -8.57 0.15 -6.79
N GLY A 85 -7.67 -0.65 -6.23
CA GLY A 85 -6.22 -0.45 -6.33
C GLY A 85 -5.66 0.58 -5.37
N THR A 86 -6.46 1.21 -4.51
CA THR A 86 -5.95 2.08 -3.43
C THR A 86 -5.10 1.24 -2.48
N ILE A 87 -3.92 1.74 -2.13
CA ILE A 87 -2.99 1.06 -1.22
C ILE A 87 -2.93 1.82 0.09
N LEU A 88 -3.20 1.10 1.17
CA LEU A 88 -3.19 1.58 2.54
C LEU A 88 -2.10 0.86 3.33
N TYR A 89 -1.43 1.60 4.21
CA TYR A 89 -0.70 0.99 5.31
C TYR A 89 -1.58 1.03 6.56
N ILE A 90 -1.84 -0.14 7.13
CA ILE A 90 -2.75 -0.35 8.26
C ILE A 90 -1.93 -0.84 9.46
N PRO A 91 -1.74 -0.02 10.50
CA PRO A 91 -0.95 -0.40 11.67
C PRO A 91 -1.44 -1.71 12.30
N GLY A 92 -0.52 -2.66 12.51
CA GLY A 92 -0.80 -3.98 13.06
C GLY A 92 -1.37 -5.00 12.07
N TYR A 93 -1.64 -4.62 10.82
CA TYR A 93 -2.08 -5.55 9.76
C TYR A 93 -1.05 -5.67 8.62
N GLY A 94 -0.47 -4.54 8.21
CA GLY A 94 0.46 -4.43 7.08
C GLY A 94 -0.13 -3.62 5.91
N TYR A 95 0.39 -3.87 4.71
CA TYR A 95 -0.11 -3.24 3.49
C TYR A 95 -1.38 -3.92 2.98
N GLY A 96 -2.40 -3.11 2.70
CA GLY A 96 -3.67 -3.54 2.14
C GLY A 96 -3.95 -2.85 0.81
N VAL A 97 -4.34 -3.61 -0.21
CA VAL A 97 -4.85 -3.07 -1.48
C VAL A 97 -6.37 -3.26 -1.57
N VAL A 98 -7.08 -2.20 -1.89
CA VAL A 98 -8.54 -2.24 -2.05
C VAL A 98 -8.88 -3.05 -3.29
N ALA A 99 -9.38 -4.26 -3.06
CA ALA A 99 -9.74 -5.24 -4.08
C ALA A 99 -11.23 -5.56 -4.07
N ASP A 100 -11.91 -5.27 -2.96
CA ASP A 100 -13.28 -5.71 -2.74
C ASP A 100 -14.20 -4.58 -2.22
N LYS A 101 -15.51 -4.84 -2.25
CA LYS A 101 -16.53 -4.00 -1.63
C LYS A 101 -17.54 -4.84 -0.86
N GLY A 102 -18.04 -4.33 0.25
CA GLY A 102 -19.13 -4.93 1.01
C GLY A 102 -20.39 -4.06 1.02
N SER A 103 -21.55 -4.68 1.19
CA SER A 103 -22.81 -3.95 1.42
C SER A 103 -22.74 -3.12 2.70
N ALA A 104 -22.18 -3.69 3.78
CA ALA A 104 -22.00 -3.04 5.08
C ALA A 104 -20.69 -2.24 5.23
N ILE A 105 -19.89 -2.14 4.16
CA ILE A 105 -18.63 -1.39 4.14
C ILE A 105 -18.86 -0.11 3.35
N LYS A 106 -19.12 0.98 4.09
CA LYS A 106 -19.53 2.30 3.56
C LYS A 106 -18.79 3.41 4.29
N GLY A 107 -18.49 4.51 3.58
CA GLY A 107 -17.74 5.63 4.11
C GLY A 107 -16.31 5.25 4.51
N HIS A 108 -15.83 5.78 5.63
CA HIS A 108 -14.52 5.48 6.21
C HIS A 108 -14.52 4.15 6.99
N LYS A 109 -15.00 3.08 6.36
CA LYS A 109 -14.95 1.72 6.88
C LYS A 109 -14.15 0.82 5.94
N ILE A 110 -13.32 -0.02 6.52
CA ILE A 110 -12.55 -1.04 5.78
C ILE A 110 -12.77 -2.42 6.41
N ASP A 111 -12.65 -3.46 5.60
CA ASP A 111 -12.69 -4.85 6.05
C ASP A 111 -11.42 -5.58 5.62
N LEU A 112 -10.70 -6.12 6.60
CA LEU A 112 -9.40 -6.72 6.40
C LEU A 112 -9.54 -8.21 6.17
N TYR A 113 -8.98 -8.72 5.08
CA TYR A 113 -9.08 -10.15 4.79
C TYR A 113 -8.19 -10.95 5.75
N PHE A 114 -8.72 -12.08 6.23
CA PHE A 114 -8.00 -13.12 6.95
C PHE A 114 -8.39 -14.49 6.40
N SER A 115 -7.48 -15.46 6.48
CA SER A 115 -7.73 -16.81 5.98
C SER A 115 -8.73 -17.58 6.84
N THR A 116 -8.88 -17.22 8.13
CA THR A 116 -9.78 -17.91 9.06
C THR A 116 -10.43 -16.93 10.04
N THR A 117 -11.62 -17.27 10.54
CA THR A 117 -12.32 -16.51 11.58
C THR A 117 -11.53 -16.45 12.88
N LYS A 118 -10.84 -17.55 13.23
CA LYS A 118 -9.94 -17.60 14.40
C LYS A 118 -8.84 -16.53 14.33
N GLN A 119 -8.27 -16.28 13.15
CA GLN A 119 -7.29 -15.20 12.96
C GLN A 119 -7.93 -13.81 13.13
N VAL A 120 -9.15 -13.59 12.65
CA VAL A 120 -9.88 -12.33 12.85
C VAL A 120 -9.98 -12.00 14.35
N PHE A 121 -10.42 -12.97 15.16
CA PHE A 121 -10.58 -12.77 16.60
C PHE A 121 -9.24 -12.60 17.33
N LYS A 122 -8.23 -13.39 16.96
CA LYS A 122 -6.92 -13.36 17.63
C LYS A 122 -6.09 -12.13 17.28
N GLU A 123 -6.13 -11.68 16.03
CA GLU A 123 -5.19 -10.68 15.51
C GLU A 123 -5.80 -9.30 15.33
N TRP A 124 -7.13 -9.16 15.28
CA TRP A 124 -7.74 -7.88 14.91
C TRP A 124 -8.92 -7.42 15.75
N GLY A 125 -10.05 -8.12 15.71
CA GLY A 125 -11.33 -7.60 16.23
C GLY A 125 -11.90 -6.42 15.42
N LYS A 126 -12.73 -5.59 16.03
CA LYS A 126 -13.28 -4.35 15.45
C LYS A 126 -12.70 -3.15 16.19
N LYS A 127 -12.10 -2.20 15.48
CA LYS A 127 -11.50 -1.01 16.09
C LYS A 127 -11.37 0.15 15.12
N GLU A 128 -11.33 1.35 15.65
CA GLU A 128 -10.91 2.53 14.88
C GLU A 128 -9.38 2.55 14.79
N VAL A 129 -8.87 2.81 13.58
CA VAL A 129 -7.43 2.92 13.34
C VAL A 129 -7.17 4.11 12.42
N GLU A 130 -6.05 4.78 12.63
CA GLU A 130 -5.55 5.75 11.65
C GLU A 130 -4.71 5.02 10.61
N VAL A 131 -5.16 5.01 9.36
CA VAL A 131 -4.44 4.40 8.24
C VAL A 131 -3.71 5.46 7.45
N ARG A 132 -2.60 5.08 6.82
CA ARG A 132 -1.89 5.93 5.87
C ARG A 132 -2.25 5.53 4.45
N ILE A 133 -2.67 6.50 3.64
CA ILE A 133 -2.93 6.33 2.21
C ILE A 133 -1.59 6.41 1.49
N VAL A 134 -1.09 5.29 1.00
CA VAL A 134 0.19 5.25 0.29
C VAL A 134 0.00 5.67 -1.17
N LYS A 135 -1.05 5.12 -1.80
CA LYS A 135 -1.39 5.42 -3.19
C LYS A 135 -2.91 5.36 -3.37
N ARG A 136 -3.48 6.35 -4.06
CA ARG A 136 -4.87 6.30 -4.53
C ARG A 136 -4.99 5.35 -5.72
N GLY A 137 -6.04 4.52 -5.72
CA GLY A 137 -6.33 3.59 -6.79
C GLY A 137 -6.90 4.29 -8.02
N SER A 138 -6.71 3.68 -9.19
CA SER A 138 -7.26 4.13 -10.46
C SER A 138 -8.67 3.61 -10.75
N GLY A 139 -9.25 2.83 -9.82
CA GLY A 139 -10.54 2.16 -10.03
C GLY A 139 -10.42 0.79 -10.71
N LYS A 140 -9.21 0.26 -10.86
CA LYS A 140 -8.93 -1.08 -11.40
C LYS A 140 -7.88 -1.80 -10.56
N LEU A 141 -8.00 -3.12 -10.50
CA LEU A 141 -6.99 -4.03 -9.94
C LEU A 141 -7.07 -5.36 -10.67
N THR A 142 -5.92 -5.86 -11.14
CA THR A 142 -5.81 -7.18 -11.80
C THR A 142 -4.85 -8.07 -11.02
N GLU A 143 -4.86 -9.37 -11.30
CA GLU A 143 -3.94 -10.33 -10.68
C GLU A 143 -2.47 -9.98 -10.98
N ALA A 144 -2.18 -9.50 -12.19
CA ALA A 144 -0.84 -9.07 -12.58
C ALA A 144 -0.38 -7.87 -11.73
N MET A 145 -1.24 -6.86 -11.57
CA MET A 145 -0.94 -5.69 -10.73
C MET A 145 -0.73 -6.08 -9.26
N LEU A 146 -1.57 -6.98 -8.73
CA LEU A 146 -1.44 -7.47 -7.35
C LEU A 146 -0.11 -8.22 -7.14
N LYS A 147 0.29 -9.04 -8.12
CA LYS A 147 1.55 -9.79 -8.07
C LYS A 147 2.76 -8.88 -8.14
N GLU A 148 2.75 -7.90 -9.03
CA GLU A 148 3.81 -6.90 -9.16
C GLU A 148 3.95 -6.08 -7.87
N LEU A 149 2.83 -5.62 -7.32
CA LEU A 149 2.78 -4.90 -6.05
C LEU A 149 3.36 -5.73 -4.90
N GLY A 150 2.99 -7.00 -4.81
CA GLY A 150 3.51 -7.91 -3.80
C GLY A 150 5.04 -8.03 -3.85
N ARG A 151 5.59 -8.26 -5.04
CA ARG A 151 7.05 -8.31 -5.26
C ARG A 151 7.74 -7.01 -4.88
N ALA A 152 7.14 -5.87 -5.23
CA ALA A 152 7.72 -4.57 -4.96
C ALA A 152 7.84 -4.29 -3.45
N VAL A 153 6.83 -4.68 -2.65
CA VAL A 153 6.87 -4.58 -1.19
C VAL A 153 7.86 -5.54 -0.57
N GLU A 154 7.89 -6.79 -1.04
CA GLU A 154 8.78 -7.82 -0.51
C GLU A 154 10.26 -7.47 -0.73
N VAL A 155 10.62 -6.98 -1.91
CA VAL A 155 12.01 -6.63 -2.26
C VAL A 155 12.49 -5.39 -1.51
N ASN A 156 11.68 -4.35 -1.44
CA ASN A 156 12.10 -3.05 -0.89
C ASN A 156 11.80 -2.91 0.61
N LYS A 157 11.08 -3.87 1.21
CA LYS A 157 10.41 -3.77 2.52
C LYS A 157 9.43 -2.59 2.65
N GLU A 158 9.25 -1.82 1.59
CA GLU A 158 8.40 -0.63 1.47
C GLU A 158 7.83 -0.55 0.04
N LEU A 159 6.80 0.26 -0.16
CA LEU A 159 6.25 0.48 -1.51
C LEU A 159 7.16 1.43 -2.31
N PRO A 160 7.45 1.12 -3.59
CA PRO A 160 8.24 2.03 -4.43
C PRO A 160 7.50 3.36 -4.62
N ASP A 161 8.26 4.46 -4.72
CA ASP A 161 7.75 5.81 -4.85
C ASP A 161 6.74 5.97 -5.99
N ARG A 162 5.87 6.99 -5.88
CA ARG A 162 4.69 7.28 -6.73
C ARG A 162 4.94 7.29 -8.27
N ASN A 163 6.17 7.20 -8.74
CA ASN A 163 6.58 7.27 -10.14
C ASN A 163 6.53 5.94 -10.93
N TRP A 164 6.05 4.83 -10.35
CA TRP A 164 6.08 3.51 -11.00
C TRP A 164 5.25 3.40 -12.31
N GLU A 165 4.31 4.30 -12.57
CA GLU A 165 3.45 4.30 -13.78
C GLU A 165 4.14 4.79 -15.07
N ARG A 166 5.43 5.13 -15.04
CA ARG A 166 6.16 5.63 -16.22
C ARG A 166 7.06 4.61 -16.91
N SER A 167 7.10 3.37 -16.42
CA SER A 167 8.06 2.35 -16.88
C SER A 167 7.42 1.09 -17.46
N ILE A 168 6.13 1.15 -17.81
CA ILE A 168 5.39 0.09 -18.52
C ILE A 168 4.65 0.66 -19.71
#